data_AF-A0A958CAV7-F1
#
_entry.id   AF-A0A958CAV7-F1
#
_cell.length_a   1.000
_cell.length_b   1.000
_cell.length_c   1.000
_cell.angle_alpha   90.00
_cell.angle_beta   90.00
_cell.angle_gamma   90.00
#
_symmetry.space_group_name_H-M   'P 1'
#
loop_
_entity.id
_entity.type
_entity.pdbx_description
1 polymer ?
#
loop_
_entity_poly.entity_id
_entity_poly.type
_entity_poly.pdbx_seq_one_letter_code
_entity_poly.pdbx_strand_id
1 'polypeptide(L)'
;DDARRVADQLGIPFYLINVEQPFKQRVVDFTIDRYLAGETPNPCVQCNRHIRFDYLYNYALSLGADFLATGHYARVRAAGESNRYSVIGDRSSEDSHQSSDSIDRSSIVGSGESGSPITDHRLLLTGVDAAKDQSYVLHVLTQEKLARVLFPVGEFAKPEVRRMAAERGLVVASRHDSQDLCFLADSDYRRFLRDWSPEGSIEPGPMVDSAGKVVGQHAGLPFYTVGQRKGLGITAPEPLFVLRLEPADNRLVVGPAGELGRSQLVARDVNWIAGQPPAPVFRAQVKIRYKATPAPASVAVESDGEVAVKFDAPLRDITPGQAAVFYDGDVCLGGGLIQ
;
A
#
# COMPACT_ATOMS: atom_id res chain seq x y z
N ASP A 1 2.03 -21.74 -14.69
CA ASP A 1 2.11 -23.15 -14.25
C ASP A 1 2.19 -23.34 -12.75
N ASP A 2 3.00 -22.59 -11.99
CA ASP A 2 3.13 -22.82 -10.54
C ASP A 2 1.82 -22.76 -9.75
N ALA A 3 0.95 -21.80 -10.04
CA ALA A 3 -0.35 -21.68 -9.35
C ALA A 3 -1.23 -22.93 -9.54
N ARG A 4 -1.25 -23.50 -10.77
CA ARG A 4 -1.94 -24.75 -11.06
C ARG A 4 -1.31 -25.92 -10.30
N ARG A 5 0.02 -26.03 -10.32
CA ARG A 5 0.75 -27.08 -9.60
C ARG A 5 0.49 -27.06 -8.09
N VAL A 6 0.47 -25.87 -7.48
CA VAL A 6 0.15 -25.73 -6.05
C VAL A 6 -1.30 -26.14 -5.79
N ALA A 7 -2.24 -25.75 -6.64
CA ALA A 7 -3.64 -26.15 -6.51
C ALA A 7 -3.80 -27.68 -6.62
N ASP A 8 -3.12 -28.31 -7.58
CA ASP A 8 -3.12 -29.76 -7.76
C ASP A 8 -2.52 -30.48 -6.53
N GLN A 9 -1.41 -29.98 -5.98
CA GLN A 9 -0.79 -30.52 -4.75
C GLN A 9 -1.71 -30.43 -3.53
N LEU A 10 -2.51 -29.37 -3.44
CA LEU A 10 -3.45 -29.15 -2.33
C LEU A 10 -4.82 -29.80 -2.57
N GLY A 11 -5.06 -30.38 -3.75
CA GLY A 11 -6.35 -30.95 -4.12
C GLY A 11 -7.48 -29.91 -4.21
N ILE A 12 -7.17 -28.66 -4.57
CA ILE A 12 -8.17 -27.58 -4.70
C ILE A 12 -8.43 -27.24 -6.18
N PRO A 13 -9.67 -26.88 -6.57
CA PRO A 13 -9.96 -26.46 -7.93
C PRO A 13 -9.14 -25.24 -8.36
N PHE A 14 -8.69 -25.24 -9.61
CA PHE A 14 -7.95 -24.14 -10.22
C PHE A 14 -8.73 -23.52 -11.39
N TYR A 15 -8.92 -22.20 -11.33
CA TYR A 15 -9.57 -21.41 -12.38
C TYR A 15 -8.58 -20.42 -12.99
N LEU A 16 -8.65 -20.24 -14.30
CA LEU A 16 -7.93 -19.20 -15.02
C LEU A 16 -8.95 -18.16 -15.50
N ILE A 17 -8.75 -16.91 -15.10
CA ILE A 17 -9.60 -15.78 -15.50
C ILE A 17 -8.74 -14.81 -16.30
N ASN A 18 -9.17 -14.46 -17.50
CA ASN A 18 -8.50 -13.43 -18.29
C ASN A 18 -9.02 -12.05 -17.88
N VAL A 19 -8.14 -11.24 -17.29
CA VAL A 19 -8.40 -9.85 -16.89
C VAL A 19 -7.51 -8.86 -17.65
N GLU A 20 -6.91 -9.27 -18.78
CA GLU A 20 -5.95 -8.47 -19.53
C GLU A 20 -6.51 -7.11 -19.96
N GLN A 21 -7.69 -7.09 -20.59
CA GLN A 21 -8.34 -5.86 -21.04
C GLN A 21 -8.65 -4.89 -19.88
N PRO A 22 -9.37 -5.29 -18.81
CA PRO A 22 -9.60 -4.37 -17.70
C PRO A 22 -8.33 -3.99 -16.95
N PHE A 23 -7.34 -4.88 -16.87
CA PHE A 23 -6.05 -4.58 -16.28
C PHE A 23 -5.29 -3.52 -17.09
N LYS A 24 -5.25 -3.66 -18.41
CA LYS A 24 -4.63 -2.67 -19.30
C LYS A 24 -5.28 -1.30 -19.10
N GLN A 25 -6.61 -1.23 -19.22
CA GLN A 25 -7.34 0.04 -19.14
C GLN A 25 -7.25 0.70 -17.76
N ARG A 26 -7.45 -0.07 -16.68
CA ARG A 26 -7.59 0.49 -15.32
C ARG A 26 -6.27 0.63 -14.57
N VAL A 27 -5.22 -0.08 -14.99
CA VAL A 27 -3.93 -0.08 -14.30
C VAL A 27 -2.84 0.46 -15.21
N VAL A 28 -2.65 -0.12 -16.39
CA VAL A 28 -1.54 0.25 -17.28
C VAL A 28 -1.74 1.64 -17.90
N ASP A 29 -2.86 1.85 -18.58
CA ASP A 29 -3.14 3.10 -19.29
C ASP A 29 -3.25 4.26 -18.29
N PHE A 30 -3.95 4.05 -17.17
CA PHE A 30 -3.95 4.98 -16.03
C PHE A 30 -2.52 5.35 -15.57
N THR A 31 -1.64 4.36 -15.43
CA THR A 31 -0.26 4.59 -14.97
C THR A 31 0.49 5.45 -15.96
N ILE A 32 0.39 5.15 -17.25
CA ILE A 32 1.02 5.93 -18.33
C ILE A 32 0.49 7.38 -18.30
N ASP A 33 -0.83 7.57 -18.28
CA ASP A 33 -1.46 8.88 -18.28
C ASP A 33 -1.01 9.74 -17.09
N ARG A 34 -0.92 9.15 -15.90
CA ARG A 34 -0.44 9.87 -14.70
C ARG A 34 1.02 10.26 -14.80
N TYR A 35 1.87 9.37 -15.31
CA TYR A 35 3.28 9.71 -15.55
C TYR A 35 3.43 10.83 -16.57
N LEU A 36 2.66 10.82 -17.66
CA LEU A 36 2.63 11.89 -18.66
C LEU A 36 2.13 13.22 -18.09
N ALA A 37 1.24 13.18 -17.09
CA ALA A 37 0.80 14.34 -16.34
C ALA A 37 1.82 14.85 -15.30
N GLY A 38 3.03 14.26 -15.21
CA GLY A 38 4.06 14.65 -14.25
C GLY A 38 3.80 14.16 -12.81
N GLU A 39 2.86 13.24 -12.63
CA GLU A 39 2.60 12.58 -11.35
C GLU A 39 3.44 11.30 -11.22
N THR A 40 3.55 10.76 -10.01
CA THR A 40 4.10 9.40 -9.80
C THR A 40 3.01 8.49 -9.23
N PRO A 41 2.31 7.72 -10.07
CA PRO A 41 1.19 6.90 -9.63
C PRO A 41 1.62 5.68 -8.81
N ASN A 42 0.67 5.06 -8.10
CA ASN A 42 0.83 3.74 -7.50
C ASN A 42 -0.05 2.70 -8.20
N PRO A 43 0.49 1.89 -9.14
CA PRO A 43 -0.31 0.93 -9.91
C PRO A 43 -0.89 -0.19 -9.05
N CYS A 44 -0.25 -0.54 -7.93
CA CYS A 44 -0.76 -1.56 -7.00
C CYS A 44 -2.06 -1.13 -6.33
N VAL A 45 -2.21 0.16 -6.01
CA VAL A 45 -3.45 0.73 -5.47
C VAL A 45 -4.59 0.56 -6.49
N GLN A 46 -4.34 0.85 -7.77
CA GLN A 46 -5.34 0.69 -8.84
C GLN A 46 -5.67 -0.78 -9.11
N CYS A 47 -4.67 -1.65 -9.12
CA CYS A 47 -4.86 -3.10 -9.26
C CYS A 47 -5.71 -3.66 -8.12
N ASN A 48 -5.47 -3.24 -6.88
CA ASN A 48 -6.31 -3.64 -5.76
C ASN A 48 -7.74 -3.12 -5.92
N ARG A 49 -7.90 -1.84 -6.24
CA ARG A 49 -9.22 -1.20 -6.38
C ARG A 49 -10.08 -1.85 -7.47
N HIS A 50 -9.51 -2.03 -8.66
CA HIS A 50 -10.28 -2.43 -9.85
C HIS A 50 -10.16 -3.90 -10.19
N ILE A 51 -9.01 -4.53 -9.97
CA ILE A 51 -8.79 -5.90 -10.45
C ILE A 51 -9.04 -6.92 -9.34
N ARG A 52 -8.37 -6.78 -8.18
CA ARG A 52 -8.50 -7.77 -7.11
C ARG A 52 -9.81 -7.66 -6.34
N PHE A 53 -10.19 -6.46 -5.93
CA PHE A 53 -11.34 -6.26 -5.06
C PHE A 53 -12.55 -5.67 -5.80
N ASP A 54 -12.58 -5.79 -7.13
CA ASP A 54 -13.75 -5.49 -7.94
C ASP A 54 -13.95 -6.64 -8.94
N TYR A 55 -13.14 -6.77 -10.00
CA TYR A 55 -13.29 -7.90 -10.95
C TYR A 55 -13.21 -9.30 -10.29
N LEU A 56 -12.12 -9.61 -9.60
CA LEU A 56 -11.92 -10.94 -9.00
C LEU A 56 -12.91 -11.18 -7.84
N TYR A 57 -13.22 -10.15 -7.06
CA TYR A 57 -14.21 -10.22 -5.99
C TYR A 57 -15.61 -10.56 -6.52
N ASN A 58 -16.09 -9.81 -7.52
CA ASN A 58 -17.41 -10.07 -8.12
C ASN A 58 -17.45 -11.41 -8.84
N TYR A 59 -16.36 -11.82 -9.49
CA TYR A 59 -16.26 -13.15 -10.07
C TYR A 59 -16.36 -14.26 -9.01
N ALA A 60 -15.64 -14.14 -7.89
CA ALA A 60 -15.74 -15.10 -6.80
C ALA A 60 -17.17 -15.21 -6.24
N LEU A 61 -17.85 -14.07 -6.04
CA LEU A 61 -19.25 -14.05 -5.61
C LEU A 61 -20.18 -14.74 -6.63
N SER A 62 -19.93 -14.56 -7.93
CA SER A 62 -20.73 -15.21 -8.98
C SER A 62 -20.60 -16.74 -9.01
N LEU A 63 -19.49 -17.27 -8.47
CA LEU A 63 -19.29 -18.71 -8.26
C LEU A 63 -19.92 -19.23 -6.95
N GLY A 64 -20.57 -18.36 -6.17
CA GLY A 64 -21.17 -18.70 -4.88
C GLY A 64 -20.17 -18.70 -3.71
N ALA A 65 -19.02 -18.04 -3.84
CA ALA A 65 -18.07 -17.93 -2.73
C ALA A 65 -18.58 -16.96 -1.64
N ASP A 66 -18.44 -17.35 -0.38
CA ASP A 66 -18.74 -16.48 0.76
C ASP A 66 -17.65 -15.43 1.01
N PHE A 67 -16.39 -15.79 0.74
CA PHE A 67 -15.21 -14.96 1.00
C PHE A 67 -14.19 -15.01 -0.14
N LEU A 68 -13.45 -13.91 -0.31
CA LEU A 68 -12.24 -13.83 -1.15
C LEU A 68 -10.98 -13.78 -0.28
N ALA A 69 -10.14 -14.81 -0.36
CA ALA A 69 -8.83 -14.81 0.29
C ALA A 69 -7.72 -14.32 -0.65
N THR A 70 -6.79 -13.52 -0.12
CA THR A 70 -5.59 -13.11 -0.87
C THR A 70 -4.33 -13.24 -0.02
N GLY A 71 -3.18 -13.39 -0.67
CA GLY A 71 -1.87 -13.46 0.00
C GLY A 71 -1.32 -12.12 0.48
N HIS A 72 -2.18 -11.14 0.77
CA HIS A 72 -1.73 -9.85 1.29
C HIS A 72 -1.30 -9.96 2.75
N TYR A 73 -0.21 -9.29 3.09
CA TYR A 73 0.27 -9.13 4.47
C TYR A 73 -0.47 -7.94 5.12
N ALA A 74 -1.72 -8.16 5.49
CA ALA A 74 -2.56 -7.25 6.25
C ALA A 74 -3.54 -8.08 7.08
N ARG A 75 -4.21 -7.49 8.06
CA ARG A 75 -5.17 -8.21 8.91
C ARG A 75 -6.55 -7.56 8.83
N VAL A 76 -7.59 -8.35 9.05
CA VAL A 76 -8.97 -7.88 9.19
C VAL A 76 -9.51 -8.40 10.50
N ARG A 77 -10.14 -7.53 11.31
CA ARG A 77 -10.77 -7.91 12.59
C ARG A 77 -12.13 -7.26 12.74
N ALA A 78 -13.03 -7.90 13.49
CA ALA A 78 -14.29 -7.26 13.86
C ALA A 78 -14.03 -6.14 14.87
N ALA A 79 -14.70 -5.00 14.72
CA ALA A 79 -14.60 -3.93 15.71
C ALA A 79 -15.25 -4.39 17.03
N GLY A 80 -14.51 -4.25 18.14
CA GLY A 80 -14.91 -4.73 19.46
C GLY A 80 -14.25 -6.03 19.92
N GLU A 81 -13.56 -6.75 19.02
CA GLU A 81 -12.65 -7.83 19.45
C GLU A 81 -11.37 -7.20 20.02
N SER A 82 -11.33 -7.02 21.35
CA SER A 82 -10.16 -6.52 22.07
C SER A 82 -8.89 -7.25 21.62
N ASN A 83 -7.86 -6.46 21.31
CA ASN A 83 -6.55 -6.88 20.78
C ASN A 83 -5.89 -7.91 21.72
N ARG A 84 -6.15 -9.21 21.52
CA ARG A 84 -5.65 -10.33 22.36
C ARG A 84 -4.16 -10.66 22.16
N TYR A 85 -3.39 -9.79 21.51
CA TYR A 85 -1.94 -9.98 21.36
C TYR A 85 -1.19 -8.89 22.12
N SER A 86 -1.12 -9.04 23.44
CA SER A 86 -0.07 -8.45 24.25
C SER A 86 1.25 -9.18 23.99
N VAL A 87 2.20 -8.45 23.41
CA VAL A 87 3.66 -8.48 23.68
C VAL A 87 4.25 -9.87 23.97
N ILE A 88 4.96 -10.45 23.00
CA ILE A 88 6.02 -11.44 23.29
C ILE A 88 7.16 -10.65 23.94
N GLY A 89 7.07 -10.51 25.26
CA GLY A 89 8.13 -10.03 26.12
C GLY A 89 9.04 -11.20 26.48
N ASP A 90 10.27 -11.10 25.98
CA ASP A 90 11.53 -11.57 26.57
C ASP A 90 11.41 -12.60 27.71
N ARG A 91 11.77 -13.86 27.43
CA ARG A 91 12.06 -14.86 28.48
C ARG A 91 13.57 -14.92 28.68
N SER A 92 14.07 -14.13 29.61
CA SER A 92 15.36 -14.39 30.25
C SER A 92 15.17 -14.81 31.71
N SER A 93 15.87 -15.89 32.07
CA SER A 93 16.27 -16.36 33.41
C SER A 93 15.21 -16.92 34.36
N GLU A 94 15.19 -18.26 34.43
CA GLU A 94 15.38 -19.10 35.62
C GLU A 94 15.04 -18.47 36.99
N ASP A 95 13.98 -18.92 37.66
CA ASP A 95 14.13 -19.85 38.80
C ASP A 95 12.80 -20.44 39.32
N SER A 96 12.87 -21.74 39.59
CA SER A 96 12.15 -22.63 40.53
C SER A 96 10.76 -22.27 41.14
N HIS A 97 9.76 -23.14 40.95
CA HIS A 97 9.13 -24.01 41.99
C HIS A 97 7.80 -24.61 41.52
N GLN A 98 7.56 -25.85 42.00
CA GLN A 98 6.45 -26.75 41.70
C GLN A 98 5.09 -26.23 42.21
N SER A 99 4.03 -26.43 41.43
CA SER A 99 2.80 -27.06 41.92
C SER A 99 1.92 -27.54 40.76
N SER A 100 1.39 -28.74 40.96
CA SER A 100 0.35 -29.40 40.18
C SER A 100 -0.97 -28.65 40.31
N ASP A 101 -1.67 -28.40 39.20
CA ASP A 101 -3.13 -28.43 39.19
C ASP A 101 -3.65 -28.68 37.76
N SER A 102 -4.46 -29.73 37.66
CA SER A 102 -5.20 -30.15 36.49
C SER A 102 -6.33 -29.16 36.19
N ILE A 103 -6.28 -28.49 35.03
CA ILE A 103 -7.41 -27.69 34.56
C ILE A 103 -8.38 -28.59 33.80
N ASP A 104 -9.50 -28.87 34.49
CA ASP A 104 -10.71 -29.49 33.99
C ASP A 104 -11.33 -28.67 32.84
N ARG A 105 -11.73 -29.36 31.77
CA ARG A 105 -12.28 -28.78 30.52
C ARG A 105 -13.80 -28.72 30.49
N SER A 106 -14.50 -28.93 31.61
CA SER A 106 -15.95 -28.76 31.66
C SER A 106 -16.38 -27.42 32.26
N SER A 107 -16.40 -26.36 31.45
CA SER A 107 -17.23 -25.17 31.70
C SER A 107 -17.42 -24.35 30.41
N ILE A 108 -17.97 -24.98 29.38
CA ILE A 108 -18.58 -24.29 28.23
C ILE A 108 -20.07 -24.58 28.26
N VAL A 109 -20.78 -24.02 29.25
CA VAL A 109 -22.22 -23.78 29.17
C VAL A 109 -22.50 -22.51 29.97
N GLY A 110 -22.56 -21.37 29.28
CA GLY A 110 -23.00 -20.09 29.82
C GLY A 110 -24.17 -19.60 28.98
N SER A 111 -25.34 -19.59 29.60
CA SER A 111 -26.65 -19.15 29.14
C SER A 111 -26.66 -17.73 28.58
N GLY A 112 -27.54 -17.49 27.60
CA GLY A 112 -27.61 -16.28 26.80
C GLY A 112 -28.14 -15.02 27.48
N GLU A 113 -28.07 -13.97 26.67
CA GLU A 113 -28.72 -12.65 26.72
C GLU A 113 -28.09 -11.54 27.59
N SER A 114 -27.18 -10.79 26.98
CA SER A 114 -27.46 -9.39 26.57
C SER A 114 -26.52 -9.01 25.43
N GLY A 115 -27.10 -8.74 24.26
CA GLY A 115 -26.35 -8.58 23.01
C GLY A 115 -25.47 -7.34 23.03
N SER A 116 -24.16 -7.53 23.07
CA SER A 116 -23.25 -6.59 22.41
C SER A 116 -23.61 -6.59 20.93
N PRO A 117 -23.81 -5.42 20.29
CA PRO A 117 -23.98 -5.41 18.85
C PRO A 117 -22.72 -6.03 18.25
N ILE A 118 -22.86 -7.18 17.60
CA ILE A 118 -21.84 -7.61 16.63
C ILE A 118 -21.87 -6.49 15.60
N THR A 119 -20.92 -5.57 15.70
CA THR A 119 -20.79 -4.59 14.65
C THR A 119 -20.30 -5.35 13.43
N ASP A 120 -21.08 -5.33 12.35
CA ASP A 120 -20.63 -5.78 11.01
C ASP A 120 -19.39 -4.99 10.51
N HIS A 121 -18.94 -4.04 11.32
CA HIS A 121 -17.75 -3.26 11.11
C HIS A 121 -16.47 -4.10 11.19
N ARG A 122 -15.59 -3.85 10.24
CA ARG A 122 -14.29 -4.50 10.11
C ARG A 122 -13.18 -3.46 10.11
N LEU A 123 -12.18 -3.69 10.94
CA LEU A 123 -10.94 -2.93 10.95
C LEU A 123 -9.97 -3.54 9.93
N LEU A 124 -9.30 -2.70 9.15
CA LEU A 124 -8.12 -3.07 8.37
C LEU A 124 -6.88 -2.75 9.21
N LEU A 125 -6.06 -3.76 9.49
CA LEU A 125 -4.84 -3.58 10.27
C LEU A 125 -3.59 -3.90 9.44
N THR A 126 -2.45 -3.35 9.85
CA THR A 126 -1.14 -3.69 9.31
C THR A 126 -0.85 -5.18 9.48
N GLY A 127 -0.07 -5.77 8.57
CA GLY A 127 0.45 -7.12 8.78
C GLY A 127 1.44 -7.19 9.95
N VAL A 128 1.56 -8.35 10.60
CA VAL A 128 2.53 -8.53 11.71
C VAL A 128 3.98 -8.35 11.25
N ASP A 129 4.26 -8.69 9.98
CA ASP A 129 5.54 -8.45 9.32
C ASP A 129 5.57 -7.02 8.76
N ALA A 130 6.12 -6.08 9.54
CA ALA A 130 6.21 -4.68 9.13
C ALA A 130 6.97 -4.47 7.81
N ALA A 131 7.91 -5.35 7.46
CA ALA A 131 8.68 -5.24 6.21
C ALA A 131 7.87 -5.72 4.98
N LYS A 132 6.79 -6.47 5.22
CA LYS A 132 5.89 -6.98 4.17
C LYS A 132 4.50 -6.37 4.23
N ASP A 133 4.19 -5.56 5.23
CA ASP A 133 2.88 -4.92 5.39
C ASP A 133 2.36 -4.31 4.08
N GLN A 134 1.14 -4.69 3.72
CA GLN A 134 0.44 -4.29 2.51
C GLN A 134 -0.81 -3.46 2.79
N SER A 135 -1.09 -3.10 4.05
CA SER A 135 -2.23 -2.25 4.41
C SER A 135 -2.28 -0.94 3.60
N TYR A 136 -1.12 -0.36 3.27
CA TYR A 136 -1.01 0.88 2.48
C TYR A 136 -1.71 0.77 1.12
N VAL A 137 -1.57 -0.34 0.39
CA VAL A 137 -2.22 -0.51 -0.92
C VAL A 137 -3.66 -1.01 -0.81
N LEU A 138 -4.12 -1.31 0.40
CA LEU A 138 -5.46 -1.81 0.72
C LEU A 138 -6.38 -0.73 1.30
N HIS A 139 -5.89 0.51 1.46
CA HIS A 139 -6.70 1.65 1.92
C HIS A 139 -7.92 1.93 1.04
N VAL A 140 -8.03 1.31 -0.14
CA VAL A 140 -9.13 1.42 -1.10
C VAL A 140 -10.32 0.50 -0.79
N LEU A 141 -10.20 -0.36 0.21
CA LEU A 141 -11.25 -1.29 0.60
C LEU A 141 -12.39 -0.58 1.35
N THR A 142 -13.61 -1.02 1.08
CA THR A 142 -14.83 -0.57 1.76
C THR A 142 -15.23 -1.57 2.85
N GLN A 143 -16.12 -1.19 3.76
CA GLN A 143 -16.67 -2.10 4.77
C GLN A 143 -17.33 -3.34 4.15
N GLU A 144 -18.09 -3.16 3.07
CA GLU A 144 -18.72 -4.27 2.34
C GLU A 144 -17.68 -5.31 1.89
N LYS A 145 -16.56 -4.84 1.32
CA LYS A 145 -15.48 -5.72 0.87
C LYS A 145 -14.75 -6.33 2.06
N LEU A 146 -14.45 -5.54 3.10
CA LEU A 146 -13.79 -6.03 4.31
C LEU A 146 -14.58 -7.12 5.04
N ALA A 147 -15.91 -7.08 4.99
CA ALA A 147 -16.76 -8.12 5.56
C ALA A 147 -16.59 -9.48 4.88
N ARG A 148 -16.08 -9.52 3.64
CA ARG A 148 -15.99 -10.72 2.80
C ARG A 148 -14.59 -11.02 2.27
N VAL A 149 -13.54 -10.41 2.83
CA VAL A 149 -12.15 -10.70 2.44
C VAL A 149 -11.36 -11.29 3.59
N LEU A 150 -10.45 -12.20 3.25
CA LEU A 150 -9.53 -12.83 4.19
C LEU A 150 -8.08 -12.56 3.77
N PHE A 151 -7.22 -12.32 4.76
CA PHE A 151 -5.78 -12.16 4.58
C PHE A 151 -5.02 -13.20 5.43
N PRO A 152 -5.00 -14.48 5.03
CA PRO A 152 -4.54 -15.57 5.89
C PRO A 152 -3.07 -15.47 6.31
N VAL A 153 -2.25 -14.77 5.52
CA VAL A 153 -0.81 -14.64 5.77
C VAL A 153 -0.45 -13.42 6.60
N GLY A 154 -1.41 -12.52 6.89
CA GLY A 154 -1.15 -11.27 7.59
C GLY A 154 -0.79 -11.42 9.07
N GLU A 155 -1.09 -12.58 9.66
CA GLU A 155 -0.74 -12.95 11.04
C GLU A 155 0.62 -13.63 11.15
N PHE A 156 1.38 -13.76 10.05
CA PHE A 156 2.65 -14.47 10.02
C PHE A 156 3.80 -13.62 9.47
N ALA A 157 5.00 -13.87 9.99
CA ALA A 157 6.22 -13.35 9.37
C ALA A 157 6.49 -14.07 8.03
N LYS A 158 7.10 -13.38 7.06
CA LYS A 158 7.42 -14.00 5.76
C LYS A 158 8.25 -15.28 5.86
N PRO A 159 9.29 -15.37 6.72
CA PRO A 159 10.05 -16.60 6.89
C PRO A 159 9.18 -17.76 7.36
N GLU A 160 8.19 -17.50 8.22
CA GLU A 160 7.26 -18.52 8.71
C GLU A 160 6.33 -19.03 7.60
N VAL A 161 5.79 -18.13 6.77
CA VAL A 161 5.00 -18.53 5.58
C VAL A 161 5.83 -19.40 4.64
N ARG A 162 7.12 -19.06 4.42
CA ARG A 162 8.03 -19.88 3.62
C ARG A 162 8.30 -21.24 4.24
N ARG A 163 8.49 -21.31 5.56
CA ARG A 163 8.65 -22.57 6.31
C ARG A 163 7.41 -23.45 6.14
N MET A 164 6.21 -22.90 6.36
CA MET A 164 4.94 -23.62 6.18
C MET A 164 4.78 -24.17 4.76
N ALA A 165 5.21 -23.41 3.74
CA ALA A 165 5.20 -23.86 2.35
C ALA A 165 6.22 -24.99 2.10
N ALA A 166 7.43 -24.89 2.66
CA ALA A 166 8.48 -25.89 2.52
C ALA A 166 8.12 -27.22 3.21
N GLU A 167 7.56 -27.17 4.42
CA GLU A 167 7.08 -28.35 5.16
C GLU A 167 6.00 -29.13 4.40
N ARG A 168 5.22 -28.43 3.56
CA ARG A 168 4.19 -29.02 2.69
C ARG A 168 4.69 -29.41 1.31
N GLY A 169 5.99 -29.24 1.03
CA GLY A 169 6.58 -29.54 -0.27
C GLY A 169 6.05 -28.66 -1.42
N LEU A 170 5.54 -27.46 -1.12
CA LEU A 170 4.97 -26.58 -2.14
C LEU A 170 6.08 -26.03 -3.03
N VAL A 171 5.89 -26.15 -4.35
CA VAL A 171 6.89 -25.73 -5.37
C VAL A 171 7.29 -24.26 -5.30
N VAL A 172 6.48 -23.42 -4.65
CA VAL A 172 6.69 -21.98 -4.51
C VAL A 172 7.51 -21.58 -3.27
N ALA A 173 7.86 -22.53 -2.39
CA ALA A 173 8.54 -22.23 -1.11
C ALA A 173 9.88 -21.49 -1.30
N SER A 174 10.63 -21.84 -2.34
CA SER A 174 11.94 -21.27 -2.68
C SER A 174 11.89 -20.10 -3.66
N ARG A 175 10.72 -19.76 -4.22
CA ARG A 175 10.62 -18.67 -5.20
C ARG A 175 10.88 -17.32 -4.57
N HIS A 176 11.61 -16.44 -5.25
CA HIS A 176 11.77 -15.06 -4.83
C HIS A 176 10.46 -14.28 -4.97
N ASP A 177 10.25 -13.29 -4.09
CA ASP A 177 9.11 -12.38 -4.18
C ASP A 177 9.35 -11.40 -5.34
N SER A 178 8.31 -11.11 -6.14
CA SER A 178 8.35 -10.02 -7.13
C SER A 178 8.65 -8.68 -6.43
N GLN A 179 9.69 -7.99 -6.89
CA GLN A 179 10.14 -6.70 -6.31
C GLN A 179 9.63 -5.47 -7.08
N ASP A 180 9.17 -5.66 -8.31
CA ASP A 180 8.78 -4.59 -9.24
C ASP A 180 7.29 -4.64 -9.61
N LEU A 181 6.85 -3.65 -10.40
CA LEU A 181 5.48 -3.61 -10.94
C LEU A 181 5.17 -4.90 -11.69
N CYS A 182 4.02 -5.51 -11.41
CA CYS A 182 3.70 -6.86 -11.87
C CYS A 182 3.58 -7.02 -13.39
N PHE A 183 3.50 -5.92 -14.14
CA PHE A 183 3.35 -5.92 -15.59
C PHE A 183 4.62 -5.47 -16.34
N LEU A 184 5.70 -5.15 -15.62
CA LEU A 184 6.97 -4.90 -16.28
C LEU A 184 7.65 -6.23 -16.60
N ALA A 185 8.13 -6.37 -17.84
CA ALA A 185 8.89 -7.54 -18.26
C ALA A 185 10.32 -7.56 -17.66
N ASP A 186 10.85 -6.37 -17.34
CA ASP A 186 12.12 -6.13 -16.66
C ASP A 186 11.93 -5.10 -15.53
N SER A 187 13.00 -4.71 -14.83
CA SER A 187 12.93 -3.71 -13.77
C SER A 187 13.01 -2.26 -14.29
N ASP A 188 12.97 -2.04 -15.62
CA ASP A 188 13.13 -0.73 -16.24
C ASP A 188 11.78 -0.13 -16.67
N TYR A 189 11.10 0.50 -15.72
CA TYR A 189 9.87 1.23 -15.99
C TYR A 189 10.03 2.36 -17.03
N ARG A 190 11.25 2.91 -17.22
CA ARG A 190 11.48 3.99 -18.20
C ARG A 190 11.43 3.46 -19.62
N ARG A 191 12.00 2.27 -19.84
CA ARG A 191 11.84 1.55 -21.10
C ARG A 191 10.36 1.27 -21.36
N PHE A 192 9.65 0.76 -20.38
CA PHE A 192 8.20 0.52 -20.50
C PHE A 192 7.44 1.80 -20.91
N LEU A 193 7.69 2.94 -20.27
CA LEU A 193 7.05 4.19 -20.65
C LEU A 193 7.38 4.60 -22.09
N ARG A 194 8.64 4.45 -22.54
CA ARG A 194 9.01 4.73 -23.95
C ARG A 194 8.30 3.83 -24.95
N ASP A 195 8.19 2.55 -24.64
CA ASP A 195 7.65 1.55 -25.56
C ASP A 195 6.11 1.63 -25.67
N TRP A 196 5.43 2.16 -24.64
CA TRP A 196 3.97 2.12 -24.52
C TRP A 196 3.27 3.49 -24.48
N SER A 197 4.01 4.59 -24.29
CA SER A 197 3.43 5.93 -24.42
C SER A 197 3.22 6.34 -25.88
N PRO A 198 2.24 7.20 -26.19
CA PRO A 198 2.05 7.74 -27.54
C PRO A 198 3.33 8.38 -28.08
N GLU A 199 3.59 8.23 -29.37
CA GLU A 199 4.75 8.83 -30.02
C GLU A 199 4.75 10.36 -29.82
N GLY A 200 5.90 10.92 -29.43
CA GLY A 200 6.05 12.34 -29.15
C GLY A 200 5.51 12.80 -27.78
N SER A 201 4.94 11.92 -26.95
CA SER A 201 4.43 12.34 -25.64
C SER A 201 5.51 12.48 -24.56
N ILE A 202 6.72 11.96 -24.80
CA ILE A 202 7.86 12.06 -23.88
C ILE A 202 9.00 12.76 -24.61
N GLU A 203 9.19 14.03 -24.28
CA GLU A 203 10.19 14.88 -24.91
C GLU A 203 11.24 15.37 -23.91
N PRO A 204 12.51 15.51 -24.34
CA PRO A 204 13.52 16.12 -23.51
C PRO A 204 13.22 17.61 -23.28
N GLY A 205 13.63 18.12 -22.13
CA GLY A 205 13.35 19.50 -21.70
C GLY A 205 14.39 20.02 -20.72
N PRO A 206 14.37 21.32 -20.39
CA PRO A 206 15.38 21.91 -19.52
C PRO A 206 15.23 21.43 -18.06
N MET A 207 16.37 21.13 -17.44
CA MET A 207 16.49 21.09 -15.98
C MET A 207 16.86 22.49 -15.49
N VAL A 208 16.07 23.02 -14.56
CA VAL A 208 16.26 24.38 -14.01
C VAL A 208 16.45 24.33 -12.50
N ASP A 209 17.18 25.29 -11.95
CA ASP A 209 17.21 25.52 -10.50
C ASP A 209 15.98 26.32 -10.03
N SER A 210 15.87 26.55 -8.72
CA SER A 210 14.78 27.33 -8.13
C SER A 210 14.74 28.80 -8.54
N ALA A 211 15.82 29.34 -9.12
CA ALA A 211 15.87 30.67 -9.71
C ALA A 211 15.49 30.67 -11.21
N GLY A 212 15.21 29.50 -11.79
CA GLY A 212 14.88 29.33 -13.20
C GLY A 212 16.09 29.25 -14.13
N LYS A 213 17.31 29.19 -13.59
CA LYS A 213 18.52 29.05 -14.41
C LYS A 213 18.63 27.60 -14.90
N VAL A 214 18.88 27.43 -16.19
CA VAL A 214 19.11 26.11 -16.78
C VAL A 214 20.44 25.53 -16.27
N VAL A 215 20.36 24.32 -15.71
CA VAL A 215 21.49 23.56 -15.16
C VAL A 215 21.74 22.24 -15.90
N GLY A 216 20.87 21.87 -16.83
CA GLY A 216 21.01 20.67 -17.66
C GLY A 216 19.79 20.40 -18.53
N GLN A 217 19.70 19.19 -19.07
CA GLN A 217 18.55 18.71 -19.85
C GLN A 217 18.09 17.34 -19.36
N HIS A 218 16.79 17.17 -19.14
CA HIS A 218 16.20 15.89 -18.78
C HIS A 218 15.79 15.08 -20.01
N ALA A 219 15.71 13.76 -19.89
CA ALA A 219 15.30 12.87 -20.99
C ALA A 219 13.77 12.81 -21.19
N GLY A 220 13.00 13.38 -20.27
CA GLY A 220 11.53 13.41 -20.28
C GLY A 220 10.98 13.36 -18.86
N LEU A 221 10.02 14.22 -18.52
CA LEU A 221 9.48 14.34 -17.17
C LEU A 221 9.03 13.01 -16.54
N PRO A 222 8.36 12.09 -17.26
CA PRO A 222 7.93 10.79 -16.72
C PRO A 222 9.04 9.92 -16.11
N PHE A 223 10.31 10.19 -16.42
CA PHE A 223 11.44 9.42 -15.93
C PHE A 223 11.97 9.89 -14.57
N TYR A 224 11.31 10.88 -13.97
CA TYR A 224 11.72 11.54 -12.75
C TYR A 224 10.58 11.58 -11.73
N THR A 225 10.94 11.53 -10.45
CA THR A 225 10.00 11.61 -9.33
C THR A 225 10.53 12.62 -8.32
N VAL A 226 9.65 13.38 -7.66
CA VAL A 226 10.04 14.30 -6.58
C VAL A 226 10.86 13.58 -5.51
N GLY A 227 11.94 14.23 -5.05
CA GLY A 227 12.93 13.68 -4.12
C GLY A 227 13.97 12.76 -4.77
N GLN A 228 13.91 12.49 -6.07
CA GLN A 228 14.93 11.71 -6.78
C GLN A 228 16.27 12.43 -6.82
N ARG A 229 17.34 11.72 -6.45
CA ARG A 229 18.74 12.19 -6.55
C ARG A 229 19.50 11.58 -7.72
N LYS A 230 19.34 10.27 -7.93
CA LYS A 230 20.14 9.51 -8.92
C LYS A 230 19.58 9.71 -10.32
N GLY A 231 20.43 9.58 -11.34
CA GLY A 231 20.00 9.63 -12.74
C GLY A 231 19.65 11.03 -13.27
N LEU A 232 20.08 12.10 -12.59
CA LEU A 232 19.91 13.47 -13.08
C LEU A 232 20.92 13.85 -14.16
N GLY A 233 22.11 13.23 -14.16
CA GLY A 233 23.14 13.53 -15.18
C GLY A 233 23.73 14.94 -15.11
N ILE A 234 23.60 15.62 -13.97
CA ILE A 234 24.14 16.98 -13.74
C ILE A 234 25.37 16.90 -12.84
N THR A 235 26.42 17.65 -13.20
CA THR A 235 27.53 17.97 -12.30
C THR A 235 27.23 19.27 -11.58
N ALA A 236 27.09 19.20 -10.26
CA ALA A 236 26.83 20.36 -9.40
C ALA A 236 27.78 20.35 -8.18
N PRO A 237 28.05 21.52 -7.56
CA PRO A 237 28.92 21.62 -6.38
C PRO A 237 28.39 20.81 -5.17
N GLU A 238 27.08 20.62 -5.10
CA GLU A 238 26.40 19.84 -4.08
C GLU A 238 25.35 18.90 -4.70
N PRO A 239 24.91 17.84 -3.98
CA PRO A 239 23.90 16.93 -4.49
C PRO A 239 22.55 17.61 -4.72
N LEU A 240 22.07 17.56 -5.97
CA LEU A 240 20.74 18.04 -6.36
C LEU A 240 19.70 16.92 -6.31
N PHE A 241 18.46 17.33 -6.10
CA PHE A 241 17.28 16.49 -6.04
C PHE A 241 16.16 17.11 -6.87
N VAL A 242 15.27 16.28 -7.41
CA VAL A 242 14.05 16.75 -8.09
C VAL A 242 13.11 17.40 -7.07
N LEU A 243 12.93 18.72 -7.16
CA LEU A 243 12.04 19.48 -6.28
C LEU A 243 10.58 19.41 -6.74
N ARG A 244 10.35 19.51 -8.06
CA ARG A 244 9.03 19.42 -8.70
C ARG A 244 9.18 19.20 -10.21
N LEU A 245 8.11 18.72 -10.82
CA LEU A 245 7.96 18.64 -12.27
C LEU A 245 6.98 19.75 -12.69
N GLU A 246 7.26 20.42 -13.82
CA GLU A 246 6.39 21.45 -14.40
C GLU A 246 5.97 21.02 -15.82
N PRO A 247 4.92 20.18 -15.97
CA PRO A 247 4.51 19.64 -17.26
C PRO A 247 4.11 20.69 -18.28
N ALA A 248 3.48 21.78 -17.84
CA ALA A 248 3.03 22.87 -18.71
C ALA A 248 4.17 23.53 -19.50
N ASP A 249 5.37 23.58 -18.91
CA ASP A 249 6.55 24.20 -19.52
C ASP A 249 7.62 23.16 -19.91
N ASN A 250 7.33 21.87 -19.73
CA ASN A 250 8.28 20.76 -19.86
C ASN A 250 9.59 21.00 -19.09
N ARG A 251 9.52 21.46 -17.83
CA ARG A 251 10.70 21.75 -16.99
C ARG A 251 10.79 20.81 -15.80
N LEU A 252 12.01 20.36 -15.51
CA LEU A 252 12.32 19.62 -14.29
C LEU A 252 13.08 20.54 -13.34
N VAL A 253 12.50 20.83 -12.18
CA VAL A 253 13.14 21.73 -11.22
C VAL A 253 13.96 20.93 -10.22
N VAL A 254 15.23 21.29 -10.08
CA VAL A 254 16.19 20.61 -9.21
C VAL A 254 16.83 21.57 -8.23
N GLY A 255 17.20 21.09 -7.06
CA GLY A 255 17.82 21.90 -6.03
C GLY A 255 18.41 21.07 -4.88
N PRO A 256 19.11 21.71 -3.93
CA PRO A 256 19.66 21.04 -2.77
C PRO A 256 18.58 20.44 -1.87
N ALA A 257 18.95 19.47 -1.04
CA ALA A 257 18.03 18.76 -0.14
C ALA A 257 17.27 19.69 0.83
N GLY A 258 17.81 20.88 1.14
CA GLY A 258 17.19 21.87 2.01
C GLY A 258 15.88 22.44 1.45
N GLU A 259 15.66 22.35 0.13
CA GLU A 259 14.49 22.92 -0.54
C GLU A 259 13.34 21.91 -0.74
N LEU A 260 13.55 20.62 -0.47
CA LEU A 260 12.53 19.58 -0.61
C LEU A 260 11.50 19.57 0.54
N GLY A 261 11.90 20.06 1.72
CA GLY A 261 11.17 19.88 2.96
C GLY A 261 9.80 20.56 2.95
N ARG A 262 8.73 19.77 2.88
CA ARG A 262 7.35 20.23 3.05
C ARG A 262 6.75 19.60 4.31
N SER A 263 6.08 20.41 5.11
CA SER A 263 5.36 19.94 6.30
C SER A 263 3.87 19.77 6.08
N GLN A 264 3.37 20.03 4.86
CA GLN A 264 1.96 20.00 4.54
C GLN A 264 1.69 19.32 3.21
N LEU A 265 0.55 18.64 3.13
CA LEU A 265 -0.04 18.16 1.89
C LEU A 265 -1.56 18.23 1.97
N VAL A 266 -2.21 18.17 0.80
CA VAL A 266 -3.65 17.95 0.66
C VAL A 266 -3.85 16.60 -0.01
N ALA A 267 -4.77 15.81 0.53
CA ALA A 267 -5.21 14.55 -0.04
C ALA A 267 -6.66 14.65 -0.49
N ARG A 268 -6.95 14.24 -1.73
CA ARG A 268 -8.30 14.13 -2.28
C ARG A 268 -8.73 12.68 -2.43
N ASP A 269 -9.99 12.46 -2.82
CA ASP A 269 -10.57 11.14 -3.09
C ASP A 269 -10.35 10.16 -1.91
N VAL A 270 -10.48 10.69 -0.68
CA VAL A 270 -10.15 9.94 0.53
C VAL A 270 -11.20 8.86 0.78
N ASN A 271 -10.75 7.61 0.82
CA ASN A 271 -11.55 6.49 1.30
C ASN A 271 -11.27 6.27 2.78
N TRP A 272 -12.29 6.41 3.62
CA TRP A 272 -12.23 6.04 5.03
C TRP A 272 -12.65 4.58 5.17
N ILE A 273 -11.80 3.76 5.80
CA ILE A 273 -12.11 2.35 6.03
C ILE A 273 -13.40 2.21 6.81
N ALA A 274 -13.58 3.01 7.85
CA ALA A 274 -14.78 3.01 8.66
C ALA A 274 -16.01 3.67 7.99
N GLY A 275 -15.88 4.17 6.75
CA GLY A 275 -16.90 4.94 6.04
C GLY A 275 -16.95 6.43 6.41
N GLN A 276 -16.31 6.83 7.52
CA GLN A 276 -16.21 8.22 7.96
C GLN A 276 -14.88 8.47 8.70
N PRO A 277 -14.39 9.73 8.75
CA PRO A 277 -13.22 10.05 9.56
C PRO A 277 -13.51 9.88 11.06
N PRO A 278 -12.50 9.61 11.89
CA PRO A 278 -12.67 9.45 13.34
C PRO A 278 -13.11 10.75 14.04
N ALA A 279 -12.70 11.90 13.51
CA ALA A 279 -13.11 13.24 13.93
C ALA A 279 -12.83 14.25 12.80
N PRO A 280 -13.42 15.46 12.81
CA PRO A 280 -13.08 16.51 11.85
C PRO A 280 -11.59 16.89 11.88
N VAL A 281 -10.97 16.84 13.08
CA VAL A 281 -9.53 17.05 13.27
C VAL A 281 -9.01 15.98 14.23
N PHE A 282 -7.93 15.31 13.86
CA PHE A 282 -7.34 14.24 14.66
C PHE A 282 -5.83 14.09 14.44
N ARG A 283 -5.19 13.29 15.29
CA ARG A 283 -3.78 12.92 15.17
C ARG A 283 -3.66 11.52 14.58
N ALA A 284 -2.72 11.34 13.66
CA ALA A 284 -2.47 10.06 13.02
C ALA A 284 -0.99 9.92 12.62
N GLN A 285 -0.58 8.68 12.36
CA GLN A 285 0.62 8.41 11.59
C GLN A 285 0.26 8.37 10.10
N VAL A 286 0.97 9.12 9.27
CA VAL A 286 0.67 9.26 7.84
C VAL A 286 1.82 8.74 7.01
N LYS A 287 1.51 7.79 6.14
CA LYS A 287 2.46 7.18 5.22
C LYS A 287 2.19 7.74 3.82
N ILE A 288 3.20 8.40 3.24
CA ILE A 288 3.07 9.08 1.94
C ILE A 288 3.59 8.27 0.75
N ARG A 289 4.25 7.13 1.04
CA ARG A 289 4.76 6.17 0.04
C ARG A 289 4.76 4.76 0.63
N TYR A 290 4.65 3.75 -0.23
CA TYR A 290 4.52 2.35 0.21
C TYR A 290 5.63 1.84 1.14
N LYS A 291 6.89 2.26 0.95
CA LYS A 291 8.03 1.87 1.81
C LYS A 291 8.47 2.97 2.78
N ALA A 292 7.73 4.08 2.89
CA ALA A 292 8.07 5.15 3.82
C ALA A 292 7.76 4.74 5.27
N THR A 293 8.56 5.25 6.19
CA THR A 293 8.20 5.26 7.61
C THR A 293 7.02 6.21 7.81
N PRO A 294 5.93 5.79 8.47
CA PRO A 294 4.84 6.68 8.81
C PRO A 294 5.34 7.87 9.66
N ALA A 295 4.87 9.08 9.34
CA ALA A 295 5.24 10.29 10.06
C ALA A 295 4.04 10.83 10.85
N PRO A 296 4.24 11.28 12.09
CA PRO A 296 3.15 11.85 12.89
C PRO A 296 2.67 13.17 12.28
N ALA A 297 1.35 13.33 12.20
CA ALA A 297 0.72 14.51 11.62
C ALA A 297 -0.64 14.82 12.27
N SER A 298 -1.05 16.08 12.16
CA SER A 298 -2.42 16.53 12.36
C SER A 298 -3.15 16.42 11.04
N VAL A 299 -4.34 15.83 11.07
CA VAL A 299 -5.20 15.61 9.91
C VAL A 299 -6.50 16.38 10.14
N ALA A 300 -6.88 17.21 9.19
CA ALA A 300 -8.12 17.98 9.20
C ALA A 300 -8.94 17.63 7.94
N VAL A 301 -10.22 17.33 8.13
CA VAL A 301 -11.17 17.06 7.05
C VAL A 301 -11.90 18.36 6.73
N GLU A 302 -11.73 18.82 5.51
CA GLU A 302 -12.33 20.05 5.01
C GLU A 302 -13.78 19.84 4.57
N SER A 303 -14.54 20.93 4.42
CA SER A 303 -15.98 20.87 4.10
C SER A 303 -16.30 20.26 2.73
N ASP A 304 -15.36 20.30 1.80
CA ASP A 304 -15.47 19.72 0.46
C ASP A 304 -15.03 18.24 0.40
N GLY A 305 -14.60 17.67 1.53
CA GLY A 305 -14.12 16.29 1.64
C GLY A 305 -12.63 16.12 1.35
N GLU A 306 -11.89 17.19 1.02
CA GLU A 306 -10.43 17.16 0.99
C GLU A 306 -9.87 17.03 2.41
N VAL A 307 -8.64 16.53 2.50
CA VAL A 307 -7.96 16.28 3.77
C VAL A 307 -6.64 17.01 3.80
N ALA A 308 -6.55 18.04 4.66
CA ALA A 308 -5.32 18.75 4.94
C ALA A 308 -4.49 17.98 5.98
N VAL A 309 -3.23 17.74 5.67
CA VAL A 309 -2.29 17.03 6.55
C VAL A 309 -1.13 17.95 6.89
N LYS A 310 -0.86 18.12 8.18
CA LYS A 310 0.30 18.86 8.70
C LYS A 310 1.20 17.95 9.52
N PHE A 311 2.38 17.63 8.98
CA PHE A 311 3.40 16.83 9.64
C PHE A 311 4.11 17.62 10.74
N ASP A 312 4.55 16.92 11.79
CA ASP A 312 5.30 17.52 12.89
C ASP A 312 6.72 17.93 12.45
N ALA A 313 7.27 17.24 11.46
CA ALA A 313 8.56 17.53 10.85
C ALA A 313 8.45 17.55 9.32
N PRO A 314 9.25 18.37 8.61
CA PRO A 314 9.24 18.40 7.15
C PRO A 314 9.64 17.05 6.53
N LEU A 315 8.88 16.63 5.51
CA LEU A 315 9.19 15.46 4.69
C LEU A 315 9.74 15.91 3.33
N ARG A 316 10.66 15.13 2.77
CA ARG A 316 11.39 15.49 1.54
C ARG A 316 10.71 15.01 0.26
N ASP A 317 9.76 14.11 0.36
CA ASP A 317 9.33 13.25 -0.74
C ASP A 317 7.81 13.11 -0.83
N ILE A 318 7.08 14.14 -0.36
CA ILE A 318 5.66 14.34 -0.65
C ILE A 318 5.52 14.50 -2.17
N THR A 319 4.70 13.66 -2.80
CA THR A 319 4.69 13.53 -4.27
C THR A 319 3.26 13.36 -4.80
N PRO A 320 2.82 14.26 -5.68
CA PRO A 320 1.53 14.14 -6.36
C PRO A 320 1.35 12.78 -7.04
N GLY A 321 0.16 12.20 -6.91
CA GLY A 321 -0.21 10.90 -7.47
C GLY A 321 0.15 9.69 -6.59
N GLN A 322 0.96 9.86 -5.54
CA GLN A 322 1.08 8.86 -4.46
C GLN A 322 -0.11 8.94 -3.51
N ALA A 323 -0.29 7.91 -2.68
CA ALA A 323 -1.33 7.93 -1.65
C ALA A 323 -0.78 8.43 -0.30
N ALA A 324 -1.56 9.26 0.39
CA ALA A 324 -1.43 9.52 1.81
C ALA A 324 -2.38 8.57 2.56
N VAL A 325 -1.81 7.66 3.36
CA VAL A 325 -2.58 6.66 4.13
C VAL A 325 -2.42 6.95 5.62
N PHE A 326 -3.53 6.99 6.33
CA PHE A 326 -3.63 7.40 7.73
C PHE A 326 -3.76 6.17 8.64
N TYR A 327 -3.02 6.17 9.74
CA TYR A 327 -2.95 5.08 10.70
C TYR A 327 -3.10 5.57 12.13
N ASP A 328 -3.79 4.77 12.95
CA ASP A 328 -3.77 4.84 14.41
C ASP A 328 -3.26 3.51 14.97
N GLY A 329 -2.03 3.53 15.49
CA GLY A 329 -1.32 2.29 15.82
C GLY A 329 -1.19 1.36 14.63
N ASP A 330 -1.77 0.15 14.73
CA ASP A 330 -1.82 -0.82 13.65
C ASP A 330 -3.08 -0.71 12.78
N VAL A 331 -4.02 0.17 13.10
CA VAL A 331 -5.28 0.34 12.35
C VAL A 331 -5.08 1.30 11.18
N CYS A 332 -5.37 0.84 9.97
CA CYS A 332 -5.49 1.70 8.78
C CYS A 332 -6.84 2.40 8.81
N LEU A 333 -6.83 3.72 9.00
CA LEU A 333 -8.04 4.54 9.05
C LEU A 333 -8.61 4.81 7.66
N GLY A 334 -7.74 4.93 6.65
CA GLY A 334 -8.11 5.30 5.30
C GLY A 334 -6.94 5.87 4.50
N GLY A 335 -7.22 6.35 3.30
CA GLY A 335 -6.21 7.04 2.49
C GLY A 335 -6.77 7.70 1.25
N GLY A 336 -6.01 8.63 0.69
CA GLY A 336 -6.38 9.41 -0.50
C GLY A 336 -5.16 9.79 -1.36
N LEU A 337 -5.40 10.46 -2.47
CA LEU A 337 -4.39 10.86 -3.44
C LEU A 337 -3.77 12.21 -3.08
N ILE A 338 -2.46 12.24 -2.94
CA ILE A 338 -1.68 13.47 -2.74
C ILE A 338 -1.80 14.35 -3.99
N GLN A 339 -2.12 15.63 -3.80
CA GLN A 339 -2.19 16.65 -4.84
C GLN A 339 -0.86 17.35 -5.10
#